data_AF-A0A0J7JT01-F1
#
_entry.id   AF-A0A0J7JT01-F1
#
_cell.length_a   1.000
_cell.length_b   1.000
_cell.length_c   1.000
_cell.angle_alpha   90.00
_cell.angle_beta   90.00
_cell.angle_gamma   90.00
#
_symmetry.space_group_name_H-M   'P 1'
#
loop_
_entity.id
_entity.type
_entity.pdbx_description
1 polymer ?
#
loop_
_entity_poly.entity_id
_entity_poly.type
_entity_poly.pdbx_seq_one_letter_code
_entity_poly.pdbx_strand_id
1 'polypeptide(L)'
;GESSAFLYFLAAVVISAAALIAFLPLIPKHNRLLESRLAGSMTNIQDAERAARKVTSPWRLFNKLRWLALGVALTFTVTMFFPVFTVKIRSVREDAGLLFHPAAFVPLAFLLWNLGDLGGRMAAVLPCSLKHMPFVLFLLAAARLGQLLLYFLCNLGGRGAVVASDSFYLFVVQLLFGLTNG
;
A
#
# COMPACT_ATOMS: atom_id res chain seq x y z
N GLY A 1 5.73 -33.70 -0.25
CA GLY A 1 4.60 -32.93 0.29
C GLY A 1 4.98 -32.12 1.52
N GLU A 2 5.71 -32.72 2.47
CA GLU A 2 5.94 -32.15 3.80
C GLU A 2 7.07 -31.09 3.87
N SER A 3 8.18 -31.25 3.12
CA SER A 3 9.28 -30.28 3.14
C SER A 3 8.88 -28.88 2.63
N SER A 4 7.93 -28.80 1.70
CA SER A 4 7.49 -27.53 1.12
C SER A 4 6.68 -26.70 2.12
N ALA A 5 5.78 -27.33 2.89
CA ALA A 5 5.00 -26.67 3.93
C ALA A 5 5.90 -26.14 5.08
N PHE A 6 6.91 -26.93 5.46
CA PHE A 6 7.89 -26.52 6.45
C PHE A 6 8.70 -25.30 5.98
N LEU A 7 9.09 -25.25 4.70
CA LEU A 7 9.78 -24.09 4.11
C LEU A 7 8.92 -22.83 4.14
N TYR A 8 7.61 -22.92 3.87
CA TYR A 8 6.70 -21.78 3.98
C TYR A 8 6.55 -21.30 5.42
N PHE A 9 6.43 -22.24 6.37
CA PHE A 9 6.34 -21.90 7.79
C PHE A 9 7.64 -21.25 8.28
N LEU A 10 8.79 -21.77 7.88
CA LEU A 10 10.09 -21.21 8.19
C LEU A 10 10.25 -19.81 7.60
N ALA A 11 9.86 -19.60 6.34
CA ALA A 11 9.88 -18.28 5.71
C ALA A 11 8.97 -17.28 6.45
N ALA A 12 7.77 -17.70 6.85
CA ALA A 12 6.85 -16.88 7.63
C ALA A 12 7.44 -16.50 9.00
N VAL A 13 8.11 -17.44 9.69
CA VAL A 13 8.79 -17.19 10.97
C VAL A 13 9.95 -16.21 10.78
N VAL A 14 10.77 -16.39 9.74
CA VAL A 14 11.90 -15.50 9.44
C VAL A 14 11.41 -14.09 9.11
N ILE A 15 10.38 -13.96 8.28
CA ILE A 15 9.79 -12.65 7.93
C ILE A 15 9.18 -11.98 9.16
N SER A 16 8.47 -12.75 10.01
CA SER A 16 7.87 -12.23 11.24
C SER A 16 8.93 -11.80 12.26
N ALA A 17 10.00 -12.58 12.41
CA ALA A 17 11.13 -12.24 13.27
C ALA A 17 11.88 -11.01 12.75
N ALA A 18 12.13 -10.92 11.45
CA ALA A 18 12.74 -9.75 10.83
C ALA A 18 11.88 -8.50 11.01
N ALA A 19 10.56 -8.60 10.82
CA ALA A 19 9.62 -7.51 11.09
C ALA A 19 9.66 -7.09 12.57
N LEU A 20 9.64 -8.05 13.50
CA LEU A 20 9.71 -7.78 14.93
C LEU A 20 11.01 -7.04 15.30
N ILE A 21 12.16 -7.50 14.78
CA ILE A 21 13.47 -6.87 14.99
C ILE A 21 13.49 -5.44 14.42
N ALA A 22 12.90 -5.22 13.24
CA ALA A 22 12.78 -3.88 12.66
C ALA A 22 11.85 -2.96 13.48
N PHE A 23 10.86 -3.52 14.19
CA PHE A 23 9.97 -2.78 15.08
C PHE A 23 10.63 -2.35 16.40
N LEU A 24 11.56 -3.14 16.95
CA LEU A 24 12.24 -2.84 18.22
C LEU A 24 12.85 -1.41 18.31
N PRO A 25 13.66 -0.93 17.33
CA PRO A 25 14.19 0.44 17.38
C PRO A 25 13.13 1.51 17.13
N LEU A 26 11.98 1.12 16.56
CA LEU A 26 10.89 2.02 16.23
C LEU A 26 10.01 2.34 17.45
N ILE A 27 9.89 1.44 18.43
CA ILE A 27 9.05 1.61 19.62
C ILE A 27 9.37 2.91 20.40
N PRO A 28 10.62 3.19 20.84
CA PRO A 28 10.91 4.38 21.64
C PRO A 28 10.79 5.68 20.83
N LYS A 29 11.10 5.62 19.52
CA LYS A 29 11.03 6.78 18.61
C LYS A 29 9.59 7.09 18.23
N HIS A 30 8.78 6.06 18.01
CA HIS A 30 7.35 6.15 17.76
C HIS A 30 6.62 6.69 18.98
N ASN A 31 6.94 6.23 20.21
CA ASN A 31 6.24 6.71 21.40
C ASN A 31 6.44 8.23 21.60
N ARG A 32 7.67 8.75 21.44
CA ARG A 32 7.95 10.20 21.50
C ARG A 32 7.31 11.00 20.36
N LEU A 33 7.30 10.44 19.15
CA LEU A 33 6.74 11.11 17.98
C LEU A 33 5.20 11.06 17.99
N LEU A 34 4.63 10.00 18.53
CA LEU A 34 3.20 9.83 18.75
C LEU A 34 2.72 10.75 19.88
N GLU A 35 3.48 10.88 20.98
CA GLU A 35 3.19 11.80 22.08
C GLU A 35 3.21 13.27 21.61
N SER A 36 4.21 13.66 20.82
CA SER A 36 4.28 15.01 20.22
C SER A 36 3.21 15.25 19.14
N ARG A 37 2.83 14.23 18.35
CA ARG A 37 1.70 14.26 17.41
C ARG A 37 0.35 14.28 18.13
N LEU A 38 0.17 13.54 19.22
CA LEU A 38 -1.03 13.54 20.05
C LEU A 38 -1.18 14.88 20.73
N ALA A 39 -0.12 15.45 21.29
CA ALA A 39 -0.14 16.80 21.84
C ALA A 39 -0.50 17.84 20.78
N GLY A 40 0.14 17.79 19.60
CA GLY A 40 -0.15 18.69 18.48
C GLY A 40 -1.50 18.45 17.80
N SER A 41 -2.03 17.22 17.86
CA SER A 41 -3.35 16.86 17.33
C SER A 41 -4.45 17.17 18.33
N MET A 42 -4.21 17.02 19.64
CA MET A 42 -5.15 17.40 20.70
C MET A 42 -5.30 18.91 20.76
N THR A 43 -4.24 19.70 20.54
CA THR A 43 -4.37 21.16 20.41
C THR A 43 -5.17 21.54 19.17
N ASN A 44 -4.87 20.93 18.00
CA ASN A 44 -5.62 21.19 16.77
C ASN A 44 -7.07 20.69 16.84
N ILE A 45 -7.33 19.55 17.50
CA ILE A 45 -8.66 19.00 17.76
C ILE A 45 -9.38 19.89 18.76
N GLN A 46 -8.74 20.38 19.83
CA GLN A 46 -9.38 21.32 20.76
C GLN A 46 -9.71 22.63 20.06
N ASP A 47 -8.84 23.17 19.20
CA ASP A 47 -9.13 24.38 18.43
C ASP A 47 -10.23 24.14 17.38
N ALA A 48 -10.22 22.97 16.73
CA ALA A 48 -11.26 22.53 15.81
C ALA A 48 -12.57 22.20 16.53
N GLU A 49 -12.54 21.70 17.76
CA GLU A 49 -13.68 21.38 18.62
C GLU A 49 -14.25 22.66 19.23
N ARG A 50 -13.41 23.64 19.57
CA ARG A 50 -13.85 25.00 19.94
C ARG A 50 -14.51 25.71 18.75
N ALA A 51 -14.03 25.46 17.53
CA ALA A 51 -14.65 25.91 16.29
C ALA A 51 -15.90 25.10 15.90
N ALA A 52 -15.95 23.79 16.17
CA ALA A 52 -17.04 22.86 15.85
C ALA A 52 -18.16 22.83 16.92
N ARG A 53 -17.88 23.30 18.14
CA ARG A 53 -18.88 23.64 19.16
C ARG A 53 -19.86 24.70 18.64
N LYS A 54 -19.48 25.41 17.57
CA LYS A 54 -20.41 26.00 16.62
C LYS A 54 -20.87 24.90 15.66
N VAL A 55 -21.95 24.21 16.02
CA VAL A 55 -22.49 23.01 15.33
C VAL A 55 -22.49 23.20 13.80
N THR A 56 -21.46 22.71 13.12
CA THR A 56 -21.39 22.72 11.65
C THR A 56 -21.86 21.37 11.14
N SER A 57 -22.90 21.38 10.33
CA SER A 57 -23.45 20.20 9.67
C SER A 57 -22.36 19.40 8.94
N PRO A 58 -22.30 18.05 9.09
CA PRO A 58 -21.33 17.19 8.42
C PRO A 58 -21.35 17.34 6.88
N TRP A 59 -22.47 17.77 6.32
CA TRP A 59 -22.59 18.08 4.89
C TRP A 59 -21.71 19.25 4.45
N ARG A 60 -21.54 20.28 5.29
CA ARG A 60 -20.65 21.42 4.99
C ARG A 60 -19.17 21.02 5.03
N LEU A 61 -18.81 20.10 5.92
CA LEU A 61 -17.45 19.57 6.00
C LEU A 61 -17.14 18.74 4.76
N PHE A 62 -18.05 17.85 4.35
CA PHE A 62 -17.93 17.08 3.12
C PHE A 62 -17.76 18.00 1.90
N ASN A 63 -18.56 19.06 1.78
CA ASN A 63 -18.48 19.95 0.62
C ASN A 63 -17.15 20.72 0.54
N LYS A 64 -16.53 21.02 1.69
CA LYS A 64 -15.18 21.62 1.76
C LYS A 64 -14.06 20.62 1.44
N LEU A 65 -14.20 19.36 1.86
CA LEU A 65 -13.17 18.31 1.69
C LEU A 65 -13.45 17.33 0.56
N ARG A 66 -14.46 17.59 -0.29
CA ARG A 66 -14.95 16.63 -1.30
C ARG A 66 -13.84 16.01 -2.16
N TRP A 67 -12.83 16.79 -2.56
CA TRP A 67 -11.72 16.30 -3.37
C TRP A 67 -10.82 15.31 -2.63
N LEU A 68 -10.58 15.57 -1.34
CA LEU A 68 -9.80 14.69 -0.48
C LEU A 68 -10.62 13.42 -0.18
N ALA A 69 -11.91 13.56 0.14
CA ALA A 69 -12.80 12.44 0.39
C ALA A 69 -12.95 11.53 -0.84
N LEU A 70 -13.14 12.13 -2.03
CA LEU A 70 -13.18 11.40 -3.30
C LEU A 70 -11.84 10.74 -3.63
N GLY A 71 -10.72 11.43 -3.40
CA GLY A 71 -9.38 10.86 -3.61
C GLY A 71 -9.12 9.63 -2.73
N VAL A 72 -9.53 9.69 -1.45
CA VAL A 72 -9.43 8.55 -0.52
C VAL A 72 -10.38 7.44 -0.92
N ALA A 73 -11.64 7.74 -1.25
CA ALA A 73 -12.60 6.74 -1.71
C ALA A 73 -12.10 6.02 -2.97
N LEU A 74 -11.64 6.76 -3.97
CA LEU A 74 -11.05 6.23 -5.20
C LEU A 74 -9.85 5.34 -4.90
N THR A 75 -8.97 5.80 -4.00
CA THR A 75 -7.80 5.04 -3.55
C THR A 75 -8.21 3.67 -2.99
N PHE A 76 -9.16 3.62 -2.06
CA PHE A 76 -9.63 2.36 -1.50
C PHE A 76 -10.29 1.47 -2.55
N THR A 77 -11.14 2.04 -3.41
CA THR A 77 -11.80 1.28 -4.48
C THR A 77 -10.80 0.64 -5.41
N VAL A 78 -9.78 1.38 -5.87
CA VAL A 78 -8.75 0.83 -6.79
C VAL A 78 -7.91 -0.22 -6.08
N THR A 79 -7.51 0.01 -4.83
CA THR A 79 -6.72 -0.96 -4.04
C THR A 79 -7.51 -2.24 -3.75
N MET A 80 -8.85 -2.24 -3.73
CA MET A 80 -9.61 -3.49 -3.58
C MET A 80 -9.50 -4.45 -4.77
N PHE A 81 -9.11 -3.99 -5.95
CA PHE A 81 -8.92 -4.85 -7.13
C PHE A 81 -7.57 -5.58 -7.12
N PHE A 82 -6.58 -5.01 -6.45
CA PHE A 82 -5.24 -5.58 -6.32
C PHE A 82 -5.19 -7.07 -5.95
N PRO A 83 -5.84 -7.54 -4.86
CA PRO A 83 -5.74 -8.94 -4.47
C PRO A 83 -6.40 -9.86 -5.51
N VAL A 84 -7.45 -9.39 -6.19
CA VAL A 84 -8.15 -10.15 -7.25
C VAL A 84 -7.22 -10.38 -8.44
N PHE A 85 -6.50 -9.35 -8.88
CA PHE A 85 -5.55 -9.45 -9.99
C PHE A 85 -4.29 -10.23 -9.60
N THR A 86 -3.78 -10.03 -8.39
CA THR A 86 -2.54 -10.66 -7.91
C THR A 86 -2.62 -12.18 -7.89
N VAL A 87 -3.78 -12.74 -7.52
CA VAL A 87 -4.00 -14.21 -7.51
C VAL A 87 -4.18 -14.78 -8.93
N LYS A 88 -4.58 -13.95 -9.89
CA LYS A 88 -4.83 -14.35 -11.28
C LYS A 88 -3.59 -14.26 -12.17
N ILE A 89 -2.58 -13.49 -11.77
CA ILE A 89 -1.35 -13.33 -12.53
C ILE A 89 -0.42 -14.49 -12.24
N ARG A 90 0.04 -15.14 -13.31
CA ARG A 90 1.01 -16.24 -13.25
C ARG A 90 2.37 -15.80 -13.78
N SER A 91 3.42 -16.47 -13.35
CA SER A 91 4.75 -16.23 -13.90
C SER A 91 4.78 -16.56 -15.40
N VAL A 92 5.58 -15.81 -16.16
CA VAL A 92 5.85 -16.09 -17.58
C VAL A 92 6.81 -17.28 -17.74
N ARG A 93 7.56 -17.65 -16.68
CA ARG A 93 8.56 -18.72 -16.69
C ARG A 93 8.26 -19.76 -15.61
N GLU A 94 7.07 -20.38 -15.66
CA GLU A 94 6.63 -21.39 -14.68
C GLU A 94 7.62 -22.56 -14.54
N ASP A 95 8.36 -22.90 -15.61
CA ASP A 95 9.30 -24.02 -15.66
C ASP A 95 10.73 -23.69 -15.21
N ALA A 96 11.05 -22.41 -14.98
CA ALA A 96 12.43 -21.97 -14.69
C ALA A 96 12.84 -22.13 -13.22
N GLY A 97 11.90 -22.41 -12.30
CA GLY A 97 12.23 -22.66 -10.89
C GLY A 97 11.04 -22.65 -9.93
N LEU A 98 11.28 -23.16 -8.71
CA LEU A 98 10.26 -23.33 -7.66
C LEU A 98 9.61 -22.02 -7.22
N LEU A 99 10.31 -20.88 -7.35
CA LEU A 99 9.81 -19.54 -7.01
C LEU A 99 8.81 -18.97 -8.03
N PHE A 100 8.85 -19.48 -9.26
CA PHE A 100 7.98 -19.07 -10.36
C PHE A 100 6.68 -19.88 -10.41
N HIS A 101 6.59 -20.94 -9.60
CA HIS A 101 5.33 -21.63 -9.38
C HIS A 101 4.32 -20.71 -8.69
N PRO A 102 3.02 -20.81 -9.03
CA PRO A 102 1.97 -19.94 -8.48
C PRO A 102 1.89 -20.00 -6.95
N ALA A 103 2.27 -21.13 -6.34
CA ALA A 103 2.31 -21.31 -4.89
C ALA A 103 3.32 -20.40 -4.17
N ALA A 104 4.42 -20.03 -4.82
CA ALA A 104 5.44 -19.14 -4.25
C ALA A 104 5.36 -17.72 -4.84
N PHE A 105 4.97 -17.60 -6.11
CA PHE A 105 4.92 -16.34 -6.84
C PHE A 105 3.84 -15.39 -6.31
N VAL A 106 2.65 -15.91 -5.97
CA VAL A 106 1.55 -15.09 -5.43
C VAL A 106 1.91 -14.52 -4.05
N PRO A 107 2.39 -15.32 -3.06
CA PRO A 107 2.88 -14.77 -1.79
C PRO A 107 4.03 -13.77 -1.94
N LEU A 108 4.96 -13.99 -2.87
CA LEU A 108 6.07 -13.07 -3.14
C LEU A 108 5.55 -11.72 -3.64
N ALA A 109 4.56 -11.73 -4.53
CA ALA A 109 3.93 -10.50 -5.01
C ALA A 109 3.22 -9.75 -3.87
N PHE A 110 2.51 -10.44 -2.98
CA PHE A 110 1.95 -9.82 -1.77
C PHE A 110 3.03 -9.24 -0.84
N LEU A 111 4.17 -9.94 -0.68
CA LEU A 111 5.27 -9.46 0.14
C LEU A 111 5.84 -8.14 -0.40
N LEU A 112 6.11 -8.05 -1.71
CA LEU A 112 6.63 -6.83 -2.32
C LEU A 112 5.61 -5.69 -2.27
N TRP A 113 4.32 -5.98 -2.45
CA TRP A 113 3.29 -4.96 -2.27
C TRP A 113 3.30 -4.39 -0.85
N ASN A 114 3.34 -5.25 0.17
CA ASN A 114 3.38 -4.81 1.57
C ASN A 114 4.68 -4.04 1.89
N LEU A 115 5.80 -4.43 1.29
CA LEU A 115 7.06 -3.69 1.44
C LEU A 115 6.98 -2.29 0.82
N GLY A 116 6.32 -2.18 -0.33
CA GLY A 116 6.00 -0.90 -0.96
C GLY A 116 5.10 -0.06 -0.06
N ASP A 117 3.97 -0.60 0.41
CA ASP A 117 3.02 0.09 1.29
C ASP A 117 3.70 0.60 2.57
N LEU A 118 4.54 -0.21 3.18
CA LEU A 118 5.35 0.22 4.32
C LEU A 118 6.28 1.39 3.93
N GLY A 119 6.97 1.29 2.79
CA GLY A 119 7.82 2.34 2.26
C GLY A 119 7.07 3.65 2.02
N GLY A 120 5.86 3.60 1.48
CA GLY A 120 5.00 4.76 1.21
C GLY A 120 4.62 5.47 2.50
N ARG A 121 4.16 4.70 3.50
CA ARG A 121 3.83 5.22 4.84
C ARG A 121 5.03 5.85 5.53
N MET A 122 6.21 5.23 5.39
CA MET A 122 7.45 5.80 5.94
C MET A 122 7.83 7.09 5.21
N ALA A 123 7.65 7.15 3.90
CA ALA A 123 7.87 8.38 3.12
C ALA A 123 6.89 9.51 3.52
N ALA A 124 5.66 9.18 3.92
CA ALA A 124 4.70 10.15 4.43
C ALA A 124 5.06 10.73 5.82
N VAL A 125 5.94 10.04 6.59
CA VAL A 125 6.47 10.53 7.86
C VAL A 125 7.57 11.58 7.65
N LEU A 126 8.29 11.52 6.51
CA LEU A 126 9.23 12.57 6.14
C LEU A 126 8.50 13.91 5.96
N PRO A 127 9.17 15.04 6.18
CA PRO A 127 8.59 16.38 6.05
C PRO A 127 8.31 16.78 4.58
N CYS A 128 7.82 15.85 3.77
CA CYS A 128 7.38 16.10 2.40
C CYS A 128 6.04 16.85 2.44
N SER A 129 6.11 18.15 2.16
CA SER A 129 5.01 19.11 2.24
C SER A 129 4.02 18.98 1.06
N LEU A 130 3.30 17.86 0.96
CA LEU A 130 2.20 17.68 -0.02
C LEU A 130 0.81 17.97 0.57
N LYS A 131 0.73 18.21 1.89
CA LYS A 131 -0.53 18.45 2.62
C LYS A 131 -1.28 19.70 2.16
N HIS A 132 -0.59 20.66 1.56
CA HIS A 132 -1.18 21.93 1.11
C HIS A 132 -1.81 21.87 -0.27
N MET A 133 -1.66 20.77 -1.02
CA MET A 133 -2.11 20.67 -2.42
C MET A 133 -3.15 19.55 -2.62
N PRO A 134 -4.42 19.75 -2.19
CA PRO A 134 -5.47 18.73 -2.27
C PRO A 134 -5.78 18.28 -3.69
N PHE A 135 -5.56 19.14 -4.70
CA PHE A 135 -5.72 18.79 -6.11
C PHE A 135 -4.63 17.81 -6.59
N VAL A 136 -3.39 17.98 -6.13
CA VAL A 136 -2.29 17.07 -6.46
C VAL A 136 -2.52 15.69 -5.83
N LEU A 137 -3.04 15.64 -4.61
CA LEU A 137 -3.45 14.39 -3.96
C LEU A 137 -4.57 13.69 -4.74
N PHE A 138 -5.53 14.43 -5.26
CA PHE A 138 -6.58 13.88 -6.12
C PHE A 138 -6.02 13.35 -7.45
N LEU A 139 -5.10 14.09 -8.09
CA LEU A 139 -4.45 13.65 -9.34
C LEU A 139 -3.61 12.39 -9.13
N LEU A 140 -2.90 12.29 -8.00
CA LEU A 140 -2.18 11.08 -7.60
C LEU A 140 -3.12 9.89 -7.37
N ALA A 141 -4.29 10.13 -6.75
CA ALA A 141 -5.32 9.10 -6.62
C ALA A 141 -5.87 8.66 -8.00
N ALA A 142 -6.03 9.59 -8.94
CA ALA A 142 -6.47 9.29 -10.30
C ALA A 142 -5.40 8.52 -11.11
N ALA A 143 -4.11 8.80 -10.90
CA ALA A 143 -3.00 8.07 -11.51
C ALA A 143 -3.04 6.56 -11.19
N ARG A 144 -3.68 6.17 -10.09
CA ARG A 144 -3.89 4.76 -9.72
C ARG A 144 -4.78 3.99 -10.67
N LEU A 145 -5.69 4.66 -11.38
CA LEU A 145 -6.44 4.03 -12.46
C LEU A 145 -5.50 3.56 -13.57
N GLY A 146 -4.43 4.32 -13.85
CA GLY A 146 -3.38 3.91 -14.79
C GLY A 146 -2.58 2.71 -14.28
N GLN A 147 -2.29 2.64 -12.98
CA GLN A 147 -1.61 1.47 -12.40
C GLN A 147 -2.47 0.20 -12.49
N LEU A 148 -3.80 0.33 -12.41
CA LEU A 148 -4.70 -0.81 -12.66
C LEU A 148 -4.59 -1.32 -14.10
N LEU A 149 -4.42 -0.41 -15.08
CA LEU A 149 -4.20 -0.79 -16.48
C LEU A 149 -2.89 -1.57 -16.66
N LEU A 150 -1.86 -1.28 -15.86
CA LEU A 150 -0.59 -2.04 -15.90
C LEU A 150 -0.77 -3.51 -15.55
N TYR A 151 -1.73 -3.87 -14.68
CA TYR A 151 -2.04 -5.28 -14.39
C TYR A 151 -2.54 -6.04 -15.63
N PHE A 152 -3.17 -5.34 -16.58
CA PHE A 152 -3.63 -5.95 -17.84
C PHE A 152 -2.49 -6.24 -18.83
N LEU A 153 -1.32 -5.61 -18.66
CA LEU A 153 -0.14 -5.89 -19.49
C LEU A 153 0.61 -7.15 -19.00
N CYS A 154 0.31 -7.62 -17.80
CA CYS A 154 0.89 -8.83 -17.19
C CYS A 154 0.18 -10.10 -17.66
N ASN A 155 0.80 -11.27 -17.38
CA ASN A 155 0.25 -12.58 -17.76
C ASN A 155 -1.00 -12.92 -16.93
N LEU A 156 -2.16 -12.45 -17.36
CA LEU A 156 -3.44 -12.76 -16.74
C LEU A 156 -3.88 -14.18 -17.10
N GLY A 157 -3.80 -15.09 -16.13
CA GLY A 157 -4.32 -16.45 -16.26
C GLY A 157 -3.66 -17.29 -17.36
N GLY A 158 -2.40 -17.01 -17.72
CA GLY A 158 -1.67 -17.77 -18.74
C GLY A 158 -2.03 -17.42 -20.19
N ARG A 159 -2.77 -16.32 -20.43
CA ARG A 159 -3.18 -15.88 -21.77
C ARG A 159 -2.08 -15.16 -22.57
N GLY A 160 -0.87 -15.04 -22.00
CA GLY A 160 0.27 -14.34 -22.59
C GLY A 160 0.42 -12.93 -22.04
N ALA A 161 1.65 -12.54 -21.69
CA ALA A 161 1.96 -11.17 -21.25
C ALA A 161 2.41 -10.31 -22.44
N VAL A 162 1.93 -9.07 -22.49
CA VAL A 162 2.47 -8.05 -23.43
C VAL A 162 3.91 -7.71 -23.04
N VAL A 163 4.19 -7.69 -21.73
CA VAL A 163 5.55 -7.57 -21.19
C VAL A 163 5.95 -8.90 -20.57
N ALA A 164 6.76 -9.68 -21.30
CA ALA A 164 7.24 -10.99 -20.88
C ALA A 164 8.35 -10.91 -19.80
N SER A 165 8.09 -10.22 -18.69
CA SER A 165 9.02 -10.08 -17.56
C SER A 165 8.30 -10.13 -16.22
N ASP A 166 8.64 -11.13 -15.40
CA ASP A 166 8.15 -11.26 -14.03
C ASP A 166 8.69 -10.14 -13.12
N SER A 167 9.88 -9.61 -13.43
CA SER A 167 10.45 -8.47 -12.69
C SER A 167 9.65 -7.19 -12.91
N PHE A 168 9.08 -6.99 -14.10
CA PHE A 168 8.19 -5.86 -14.37
C PHE A 168 6.95 -5.93 -13.47
N TYR A 169 6.31 -7.10 -13.40
CA TYR A 169 5.18 -7.30 -12.51
C TYR A 169 5.55 -7.08 -11.04
N LEU A 170 6.60 -7.73 -10.55
CA LEU A 170 6.98 -7.68 -9.13
C LEU A 170 7.47 -6.30 -8.66
N PHE A 171 8.34 -5.63 -9.41
CA PHE A 171 8.95 -4.37 -8.97
C PHE A 171 8.24 -3.14 -9.52
N VAL A 172 7.78 -3.16 -10.77
CA VAL A 172 7.17 -1.97 -11.38
C VAL A 172 5.68 -1.90 -11.08
N VAL A 173 4.97 -3.03 -11.11
CA VAL A 173 3.54 -3.04 -10.81
C VAL A 173 3.33 -3.15 -9.30
N GLN A 174 3.85 -4.20 -8.67
CA GLN A 174 3.51 -4.57 -7.29
C GLN A 174 4.12 -3.64 -6.23
N LEU A 175 5.44 -3.42 -6.29
CA LEU A 175 6.14 -2.55 -5.34
C LEU A 175 5.72 -1.09 -5.50
N LEU A 176 5.58 -0.57 -6.74
CA LEU A 176 5.14 0.80 -6.97
C LEU A 176 3.68 1.00 -6.57
N PHE A 177 2.79 0.05 -6.88
CA PHE A 177 1.39 0.13 -6.46
C PHE A 177 1.28 0.13 -4.94
N GLY A 178 2.05 -0.72 -4.26
CA GLY A 178 2.22 -0.70 -2.82
C GLY A 178 2.73 0.64 -2.30
N LEU A 179 3.83 1.15 -2.88
CA LEU A 179 4.43 2.44 -2.50
C LEU A 179 3.46 3.60 -2.63
N THR A 180 2.68 3.64 -3.71
CA THR A 180 1.66 4.68 -3.87
C THR A 180 0.49 4.50 -2.91
N ASN A 181 0.26 3.29 -2.37
CA ASN A 181 -0.80 2.97 -1.42
C ASN A 181 -0.54 3.47 0.00
N GLY A 182 0.71 3.36 0.45
CA GLY A 182 1.15 3.83 1.76
C GLY A 182 1.26 5.33 1.88
#